data_AF-A0A924UAH5-F1
#
_entry.id   AF-A0A924UAH5-F1
#
_cell.length_a   1.000
_cell.length_b   1.000
_cell.length_c   1.000
_cell.angle_alpha   90.00
_cell.angle_beta   90.00
_cell.angle_gamma   90.00
#
_symmetry.space_group_name_H-M   'P 1'
#
loop_
_entity.id
_entity.type
_entity.pdbx_description
1 polymer ?
#
loop_
_entity_poly.entity_id
_entity_poly.type
_entity_poly.pdbx_seq_one_letter_code
_entity_poly.pdbx_strand_id
1 'polypeptide(L)'
;RLVLRNAFDLYPHPNTLAALLNTGAEAAQWLERSFSAFHPIPPGMQDAALLDTTFPSYNFDLIEGLEWRVDLSAAPRYNCRGQVVNPGSTRIIDLRHDGKPLDPTARFVLATNSYRAAGSGGFPAASTDRMILSSHDGNREVLLEYISRLGTVARDPVPNWRFVPMPGTTVLFDSAPAASAHLTDLAPLTAEALDLTPTGFRRFRLHL
;
A
#
# COMPACT_ATOMS: atom_id res chain seq x y z
N ARG A 1 8.63 20.95 -12.84
CA ARG A 1 7.41 21.75 -13.15
C ARG A 1 6.26 20.80 -13.41
N LEU A 2 5.24 20.77 -12.53
CA LEU A 2 4.01 20.03 -12.78
C LEU A 2 3.14 20.80 -13.79
N VAL A 3 2.56 20.10 -14.75
CA VAL A 3 1.60 20.65 -15.72
C VAL A 3 0.35 19.77 -15.75
N LEU A 4 -0.77 20.27 -16.30
CA LEU A 4 -2.06 19.56 -16.25
C LEU A 4 -2.00 18.11 -16.78
N ARG A 5 -1.20 17.83 -17.83
CA ARG A 5 -1.01 16.46 -18.32
C ARG A 5 -0.48 15.50 -17.25
N ASN A 6 0.32 16.00 -16.30
CA ASN A 6 0.86 15.20 -15.20
C ASN A 6 -0.21 14.79 -14.19
N ALA A 7 -1.37 15.44 -14.16
CA ALA A 7 -2.48 15.01 -13.32
C ALA A 7 -3.01 13.62 -13.76
N PHE A 8 -2.94 13.31 -15.05
CA PHE A 8 -3.31 11.99 -15.57
C PHE A 8 -2.27 10.92 -15.22
N ASP A 9 -0.99 11.31 -15.14
CA ASP A 9 0.08 10.43 -14.66
C ASP A 9 -0.09 10.09 -13.16
N LEU A 10 -0.61 11.05 -12.37
CA LEU A 10 -0.81 10.88 -10.92
C LEU A 10 -2.10 10.14 -10.55
N TYR A 11 -3.19 10.38 -11.28
CA TYR A 11 -4.46 9.69 -11.06
C TYR A 11 -5.18 9.41 -12.39
N PRO A 12 -4.96 8.21 -12.99
CA PRO A 12 -5.48 7.91 -14.32
C PRO A 12 -6.98 7.61 -14.33
N HIS A 13 -7.56 7.18 -13.21
CA HIS A 13 -8.95 6.73 -13.15
C HIS A 13 -9.95 7.88 -12.93
N PRO A 14 -11.14 7.86 -13.55
CA PRO A 14 -12.18 8.85 -13.33
C PRO A 14 -13.01 8.56 -12.06
N ASN A 15 -12.35 8.23 -10.95
CA ASN A 15 -13.03 7.96 -9.68
C ASN A 15 -13.37 9.27 -8.97
N THR A 16 -14.47 9.29 -8.23
CA THR A 16 -14.87 10.42 -7.40
C THR A 16 -14.55 10.18 -5.93
N LEU A 17 -14.52 11.25 -5.14
CA LEU A 17 -14.26 11.20 -3.70
C LEU A 17 -15.43 10.53 -2.98
N ALA A 18 -15.11 9.59 -2.10
CA ALA A 18 -16.07 8.92 -1.23
C ALA A 18 -15.53 8.77 0.19
N ALA A 19 -16.40 8.56 1.17
CA ALA A 19 -15.98 8.19 2.52
C ALA A 19 -16.82 7.05 3.08
N LEU A 20 -16.16 6.11 3.73
CA LEU A 20 -16.75 4.94 4.36
C LEU A 20 -16.62 4.99 5.88
N LEU A 21 -17.59 4.44 6.60
CA LEU A 21 -17.51 4.21 8.04
C LEU A 21 -16.96 2.81 8.30
N ASN A 22 -15.75 2.76 8.85
CA ASN A 22 -15.03 1.52 9.16
C ASN A 22 -14.72 1.44 10.66
N THR A 23 -14.71 0.23 11.20
CA THR A 23 -14.14 -0.07 12.52
C THR A 23 -12.62 -0.23 12.43
N GLY A 24 -11.92 -0.16 13.56
CA GLY A 24 -10.48 -0.43 13.61
C GLY A 24 -10.12 -1.84 13.11
N ALA A 25 -10.97 -2.83 13.42
CA ALA A 25 -10.80 -4.19 12.89
C ALA A 25 -10.95 -4.24 11.37
N GLU A 26 -11.91 -3.51 10.79
CA GLU A 26 -12.10 -3.44 9.34
C GLU A 26 -10.93 -2.72 8.65
N ALA A 27 -10.37 -1.67 9.27
CA ALA A 27 -9.15 -1.01 8.78
C ALA A 27 -7.94 -1.96 8.78
N ALA A 28 -7.77 -2.77 9.83
CA ALA A 28 -6.72 -3.80 9.87
C ALA A 28 -6.88 -4.81 8.73
N GLN A 29 -8.11 -5.29 8.50
CA GLN A 29 -8.42 -6.24 7.42
C GLN A 29 -8.23 -5.62 6.02
N TRP A 30 -8.46 -4.31 5.87
CA TRP A 30 -8.17 -3.57 4.64
C TRP A 30 -6.68 -3.60 4.32
N LEU A 31 -5.83 -3.37 5.32
CA LEU A 31 -4.37 -3.48 5.18
C LEU A 31 -3.95 -4.93 4.90
N GLU A 32 -4.52 -5.93 5.56
CA GLU A 32 -4.26 -7.35 5.24
C GLU A 32 -4.56 -7.69 3.76
N ARG A 33 -5.65 -7.13 3.22
CA ARG A 33 -5.99 -7.28 1.80
C ARG A 33 -4.96 -6.63 0.89
N SER A 34 -4.53 -5.42 1.21
CA SER A 34 -3.52 -4.68 0.45
C SER A 34 -2.17 -5.40 0.46
N PHE A 35 -1.70 -5.81 1.64
CA PHE A 35 -0.41 -6.51 1.83
C PHE A 35 -0.44 -7.98 1.42
N SER A 36 -1.54 -8.46 0.85
CA SER A 36 -1.57 -9.73 0.12
C SER A 36 -0.84 -9.66 -1.23
N ALA A 37 -0.34 -8.48 -1.63
CA ALA A 37 0.54 -8.28 -2.77
C ALA A 37 1.94 -8.90 -2.59
N PHE A 38 2.34 -9.21 -1.35
CA PHE A 38 3.65 -9.75 -1.04
C PHE A 38 3.61 -11.26 -0.86
N HIS A 39 4.64 -11.97 -1.34
CA HIS A 39 4.80 -13.39 -1.06
C HIS A 39 5.15 -13.65 0.42
N PRO A 40 4.77 -14.81 0.99
CA PRO A 40 5.33 -15.24 2.27
C PRO A 40 6.81 -15.59 2.10
N ILE A 41 7.64 -15.08 3.00
CA ILE A 41 9.09 -15.24 2.96
C ILE A 41 9.53 -16.04 4.18
N PRO A 42 10.02 -17.27 4.02
CA PRO A 42 10.64 -18.00 5.12
C PRO A 42 11.84 -17.25 5.69
N PRO A 43 11.99 -17.14 7.03
CA PRO A 43 13.18 -16.55 7.64
C PRO A 43 14.47 -17.24 7.18
N GLY A 44 15.48 -16.46 6.83
CA GLY A 44 16.76 -16.94 6.31
C GLY A 44 16.77 -17.27 4.82
N MET A 45 15.62 -17.16 4.13
CA MET A 45 15.56 -17.39 2.70
C MET A 45 16.34 -16.31 1.94
N GLN A 46 17.06 -16.74 0.92
CA GLN A 46 17.82 -15.83 0.06
C GLN A 46 17.11 -15.68 -1.28
N ASP A 47 17.09 -14.46 -1.80
CA ASP A 47 16.66 -14.13 -3.16
C ASP A 47 15.23 -14.58 -3.52
N ALA A 48 14.33 -14.60 -2.54
CA ALA A 48 12.92 -14.90 -2.78
C ALA A 48 12.22 -13.75 -3.53
N ALA A 49 11.27 -14.06 -4.43
CA ALA A 49 10.48 -13.02 -5.06
C ALA A 49 9.63 -12.27 -4.02
N LEU A 50 9.70 -10.94 -3.97
CA LEU A 50 8.96 -10.13 -3.00
C LEU A 50 7.48 -10.01 -3.36
N LEU A 51 7.17 -9.71 -4.62
CA LEU A 51 5.84 -9.32 -5.09
C LEU A 51 5.17 -10.47 -5.85
N ASP A 52 3.89 -10.68 -5.58
CA ASP A 52 3.00 -11.49 -6.41
C ASP A 52 2.62 -10.71 -7.66
N THR A 53 3.20 -11.07 -8.81
CA THR A 53 2.94 -10.40 -10.10
C THR A 53 1.52 -10.60 -10.62
N THR A 54 0.72 -11.47 -10.00
CA THR A 54 -0.71 -11.63 -10.31
C THR A 54 -1.60 -10.64 -9.56
N PHE A 55 -1.06 -9.95 -8.54
CA PHE A 55 -1.77 -8.94 -7.79
C PHE A 55 -1.92 -7.65 -8.61
N PRO A 56 -3.15 -7.17 -8.87
CA PRO A 56 -3.32 -5.91 -9.60
C PRO A 56 -2.85 -4.72 -8.75
N SER A 57 -1.83 -4.00 -9.21
CA SER A 57 -1.17 -2.94 -8.42
C SER A 57 -2.11 -1.83 -7.95
N TYR A 58 -3.17 -1.50 -8.69
CA TYR A 58 -4.21 -0.55 -8.28
C TYR A 58 -5.07 -1.02 -7.10
N ASN A 59 -4.89 -2.27 -6.64
CA ASN A 59 -5.46 -2.80 -5.40
C ASN A 59 -4.49 -2.74 -4.22
N PHE A 60 -3.35 -2.06 -4.35
CA PHE A 60 -2.44 -1.82 -3.23
C PHE A 60 -2.77 -0.47 -2.59
N ASP A 61 -3.42 -0.50 -1.44
CA ASP A 61 -3.80 0.67 -0.66
C ASP A 61 -2.91 0.83 0.58
N LEU A 62 -2.62 2.08 0.91
CA LEU A 62 -2.10 2.48 2.21
C LEU A 62 -3.14 3.35 2.91
N ILE A 63 -3.15 3.34 4.23
CA ILE A 63 -4.03 4.20 5.03
C ILE A 63 -3.16 5.23 5.76
N GLU A 64 -3.22 6.49 5.30
CA GLU A 64 -2.56 7.61 5.98
C GLU A 64 -3.17 7.81 7.38
N GLY A 65 -2.34 8.16 8.37
CA GLY A 65 -2.75 8.34 9.76
C GLY A 65 -2.71 7.06 10.61
N LEU A 66 -2.46 5.90 9.98
CA LEU A 66 -2.14 4.66 10.69
C LEU A 66 -0.64 4.35 10.60
N GLU A 67 -0.13 3.73 11.65
CA GLU A 67 1.25 3.21 11.72
C GLU A 67 1.22 1.70 11.95
N TRP A 68 2.02 0.92 11.22
CA TRP A 68 2.06 -0.54 11.42
C TRP A 68 3.38 -1.19 10.98
N ARG A 69 3.51 -2.48 11.26
CA ARG A 69 4.55 -3.33 10.71
C ARG A 69 3.96 -4.50 9.95
N VAL A 70 4.73 -5.04 9.03
CA VAL A 70 4.32 -6.13 8.15
C VAL A 70 5.26 -7.32 8.35
N ASP A 71 4.72 -8.42 8.88
CA ASP A 71 5.45 -9.68 9.01
C ASP A 71 5.30 -10.50 7.71
N LEU A 72 6.39 -10.56 6.94
CA LEU A 72 6.41 -11.32 5.69
C LEU A 72 6.55 -12.83 5.91
N SER A 73 6.90 -13.29 7.12
CA SER A 73 7.01 -14.72 7.42
C SER A 73 5.66 -15.43 7.49
N ALA A 74 4.60 -14.70 7.85
CA ALA A 74 3.24 -15.23 7.88
C ALA A 74 2.63 -15.34 6.47
N ALA A 75 1.72 -16.29 6.26
CA ALA A 75 0.98 -16.42 4.99
C ALA A 75 0.03 -15.21 4.77
N PRO A 76 -0.26 -14.78 3.54
CA PRO A 76 -1.23 -13.71 3.32
C PRO A 76 -2.64 -14.21 3.66
N ARG A 77 -3.43 -13.40 4.38
CA ARG A 77 -4.83 -13.75 4.70
C ARG A 77 -5.69 -13.89 3.45
N TYR A 78 -5.50 -12.97 2.50
CA TYR A 78 -6.23 -12.87 1.25
C TYR A 78 -5.39 -13.37 0.07
N ASN A 79 -6.03 -13.80 -1.02
CA ASN A 79 -5.35 -14.00 -2.31
C ASN A 79 -5.38 -12.72 -3.16
N CYS A 80 -4.76 -12.74 -4.35
CA CYS A 80 -4.70 -11.60 -5.27
C CYS A 80 -6.08 -11.02 -5.68
N ARG A 81 -7.16 -11.81 -5.55
CA ARG A 81 -8.55 -11.42 -5.83
C ARG A 81 -9.34 -10.96 -4.59
N GLY A 82 -8.73 -10.96 -3.41
CA GLY A 82 -9.37 -10.56 -2.16
C GLY A 82 -10.25 -11.63 -1.51
N GLN A 83 -10.08 -12.90 -1.87
CA GLN A 83 -10.75 -14.01 -1.19
C GLN A 83 -9.93 -14.43 0.03
N VAL A 84 -10.60 -14.74 1.14
CA VAL A 84 -9.94 -15.25 2.35
C VAL A 84 -9.46 -16.67 2.10
N VAL A 85 -8.15 -16.88 2.19
CA VAL A 85 -7.50 -18.19 2.01
C VAL A 85 -6.79 -18.68 3.26
N ASN A 86 -6.35 -17.77 4.14
CA ASN A 86 -5.72 -18.08 5.43
C ASN A 86 -6.42 -17.32 6.57
N PRO A 87 -7.59 -17.76 7.05
CA PRO A 87 -8.42 -17.01 7.99
C PRO A 87 -7.83 -16.85 9.40
N GLY A 88 -6.78 -17.59 9.74
CA GLY A 88 -6.02 -17.42 10.99
C GLY A 88 -4.79 -16.53 10.84
N SER A 89 -4.43 -16.13 9.62
CA SER A 89 -3.20 -15.38 9.39
C SER A 89 -3.39 -13.87 9.60
N THR A 90 -2.36 -13.25 10.15
CA THR A 90 -2.24 -11.81 10.38
C THR A 90 -0.79 -11.41 10.08
N ARG A 91 -0.60 -10.49 9.14
CA ARG A 91 0.70 -9.89 8.78
C ARG A 91 0.84 -8.48 9.32
N ILE A 92 -0.27 -7.77 9.45
CA ILE A 92 -0.32 -6.40 9.96
C ILE A 92 -0.26 -6.47 11.48
N ILE A 93 0.89 -6.09 12.03
CA ILE A 93 1.15 -6.09 13.48
C ILE A 93 1.46 -4.69 13.97
N ASP A 94 1.38 -4.47 15.27
CA ASP A 94 1.63 -3.18 15.93
C ASP A 94 0.82 -2.01 15.32
N LEU A 95 -0.40 -2.29 14.84
CA LEU A 95 -1.26 -1.28 14.20
C LEU A 95 -1.67 -0.20 15.20
N ARG A 96 -1.39 1.05 14.85
CA ARG A 96 -1.50 2.22 15.72
C ARG A 96 -2.16 3.39 15.01
N HIS A 97 -2.83 4.24 15.81
CA HIS A 97 -3.35 5.54 15.41
C HIS A 97 -2.96 6.55 16.49
N ASP A 98 -2.38 7.69 16.08
CA ASP A 98 -1.83 8.72 16.99
C ASP A 98 -0.91 8.15 18.08
N GLY A 99 -0.01 7.24 17.68
CA GLY A 99 0.94 6.60 18.61
C GLY A 99 0.31 5.67 19.65
N LYS A 100 -0.97 5.32 19.54
CA LYS A 100 -1.66 4.36 20.43
C LYS A 100 -2.09 3.12 19.66
N PRO A 101 -2.09 1.91 20.28
CA PRO A 101 -2.66 0.73 19.66
C PRO A 101 -4.08 1.00 19.16
N LEU A 102 -4.38 0.56 17.94
CA LEU A 102 -5.70 0.77 17.35
C LEU A 102 -6.74 -0.07 18.09
N ASP A 103 -7.78 0.58 18.61
CA ASP A 103 -8.94 -0.12 19.17
C ASP A 103 -9.75 -0.75 18.03
N PRO A 104 -9.96 -2.09 18.02
CA PRO A 104 -10.69 -2.76 16.95
C PRO A 104 -12.15 -2.31 16.82
N THR A 105 -12.74 -1.75 17.87
CA THR A 105 -14.14 -1.29 17.93
C THR A 105 -14.31 0.19 17.63
N ALA A 106 -13.22 0.97 17.65
CA ALA A 106 -13.26 2.39 17.32
C ALA A 106 -13.73 2.59 15.88
N ARG A 107 -14.50 3.66 15.65
CA ARG A 107 -15.06 4.00 14.34
C ARG A 107 -14.24 5.11 13.69
N PHE A 108 -13.92 4.91 12.42
CA PHE A 108 -13.14 5.80 11.58
C PHE A 108 -13.91 6.16 10.32
N VAL A 109 -13.71 7.38 9.85
CA VAL A 109 -14.11 7.80 8.51
C VAL A 109 -12.93 7.55 7.58
N LEU A 110 -13.04 6.55 6.73
CA LEU A 110 -12.05 6.24 5.72
C LEU A 110 -12.36 7.05 4.45
N ALA A 111 -11.57 8.10 4.20
CA ALA A 111 -11.60 8.80 2.92
C ALA A 111 -11.01 7.89 1.82
N THR A 112 -11.75 7.70 0.74
CA THR A 112 -11.41 6.78 -0.35
C THR A 112 -12.02 7.27 -1.67
N ASN A 113 -12.21 6.36 -2.62
CA ASN A 113 -12.73 6.65 -3.94
C ASN A 113 -13.99 5.81 -4.26
N SER A 114 -14.74 6.23 -5.27
CA SER A 114 -15.99 5.57 -5.68
C SER A 114 -15.80 4.10 -6.09
N TYR A 115 -14.65 3.71 -6.64
CA TYR A 115 -14.34 2.31 -6.98
C TYR A 115 -14.30 1.43 -5.72
N ARG A 116 -13.61 1.88 -4.67
CA ARG A 116 -13.59 1.19 -3.36
C ARG A 116 -14.96 1.23 -2.69
N ALA A 117 -15.61 2.39 -2.66
CA ALA A 117 -16.91 2.54 -2.01
C ALA A 117 -18.00 1.66 -2.65
N ALA A 118 -17.89 1.35 -3.94
CA ALA A 118 -18.76 0.40 -4.64
C ALA A 118 -18.41 -1.09 -4.37
N GLY A 119 -17.40 -1.38 -3.55
CA GLY A 119 -16.96 -2.72 -3.18
C GLY A 119 -15.99 -3.42 -4.14
N SER A 120 -15.35 -2.65 -5.00
CA SER A 120 -14.40 -3.21 -5.97
C SER A 120 -13.02 -3.49 -5.35
N GLY A 121 -12.36 -4.54 -5.84
CA GLY A 121 -11.02 -4.95 -5.39
C GLY A 121 -11.01 -5.99 -4.26
N GLY A 122 -12.18 -6.38 -3.76
CA GLY A 122 -12.30 -7.41 -2.71
C GLY A 122 -11.81 -6.92 -1.34
N PHE A 123 -12.09 -5.66 -1.02
CA PHE A 123 -11.72 -5.05 0.26
C PHE A 123 -12.83 -5.24 1.30
N PRO A 124 -12.48 -5.63 2.54
CA PRO A 124 -13.45 -5.78 3.61
C PRO A 124 -14.05 -4.43 4.00
N ALA A 125 -15.37 -4.41 4.26
CA ALA A 125 -16.15 -3.20 4.57
C ALA A 125 -16.10 -2.09 3.50
N ALA A 126 -15.58 -2.41 2.31
CA ALA A 126 -15.73 -1.59 1.12
C ALA A 126 -17.11 -1.90 0.53
N SER A 127 -18.14 -1.17 0.94
CA SER A 127 -19.50 -1.42 0.49
C SER A 127 -20.38 -0.18 0.62
N THR A 128 -21.44 -0.13 -0.19
CA THR A 128 -22.31 1.05 -0.28
C THR A 128 -23.12 1.30 0.99
N ASP A 129 -23.39 0.28 1.80
CA ASP A 129 -24.03 0.42 3.13
C ASP A 129 -23.12 1.11 4.16
N ARG A 130 -21.81 1.10 3.95
CA ARG A 130 -20.84 1.81 4.80
C ARG A 130 -20.58 3.24 4.34
N MET A 131 -21.10 3.64 3.19
CA MET A 131 -20.83 4.94 2.61
C MET A 131 -21.55 6.05 3.37
N ILE A 132 -20.78 7.00 3.89
CA ILE A 132 -21.29 8.19 4.60
C ILE A 132 -21.11 9.47 3.80
N LEU A 133 -20.30 9.43 2.75
CA LEU A 133 -20.14 10.52 1.78
C LEU A 133 -19.96 9.94 0.38
N SER A 134 -20.73 10.47 -0.57
CA SER A 134 -20.55 10.24 -2.01
C SER A 134 -20.47 11.60 -2.70
N SER A 135 -19.27 12.04 -3.06
CA SER A 135 -19.09 13.29 -3.79
C SER A 135 -19.18 13.08 -5.31
N HIS A 136 -19.55 14.15 -6.01
CA HIS A 136 -19.42 14.25 -7.47
C HIS A 136 -18.03 14.77 -7.87
N ASP A 137 -17.22 15.22 -6.91
CA ASP A 137 -15.88 15.73 -7.16
C ASP A 137 -14.98 14.58 -7.61
N GLY A 138 -14.38 14.71 -8.80
CA GLY A 138 -13.40 13.76 -9.28
C GLY A 138 -12.10 13.87 -8.48
N ASN A 139 -11.48 12.74 -8.16
CA ASN A 139 -10.26 12.69 -7.37
C ASN A 139 -9.10 13.46 -8.03
N ARG A 140 -9.10 13.53 -9.36
CA ARG A 140 -8.10 14.30 -10.11
C ARG A 140 -8.26 15.80 -9.87
N GLU A 141 -9.49 16.29 -9.90
CA GLU A 141 -9.83 17.69 -9.65
C GLU A 141 -9.48 18.06 -8.21
N VAL A 142 -9.84 17.21 -7.24
CA VAL A 142 -9.47 17.38 -5.82
C VAL A 142 -7.95 17.45 -5.65
N LEU A 143 -7.19 16.55 -6.28
CA LEU A 143 -5.73 16.54 -6.22
C LEU A 143 -5.12 17.81 -6.83
N LEU A 144 -5.63 18.24 -7.99
CA LEU A 144 -5.16 19.45 -8.67
C LEU A 144 -5.42 20.70 -7.83
N GLU A 145 -6.60 20.82 -7.23
CA GLU A 145 -6.93 21.92 -6.33
C GLU A 145 -5.99 21.92 -5.11
N TYR A 146 -5.76 20.76 -4.50
CA TYR A 146 -4.85 20.62 -3.36
C TYR A 146 -3.42 21.07 -3.69
N ILE A 147 -2.84 20.57 -4.78
CA ILE A 147 -1.48 20.94 -5.21
C ILE A 147 -1.42 22.43 -5.57
N SER A 148 -2.44 22.96 -6.25
CA SER A 148 -2.50 24.38 -6.63
C SER A 148 -2.54 25.29 -5.40
N ARG A 149 -3.26 24.89 -4.35
CA ARG A 149 -3.32 25.61 -3.08
C ARG A 149 -2.01 25.52 -2.29
N LEU A 150 -1.35 24.36 -2.29
CA LEU A 150 -0.08 24.17 -1.59
C LEU A 150 1.07 24.94 -2.27
N GLY A 151 1.00 25.10 -3.60
CA GLY A 151 2.00 25.79 -4.42
C GLY A 151 3.27 24.95 -4.62
N THR A 152 4.01 24.66 -3.55
CA THR A 152 5.22 23.83 -3.58
C THR A 152 5.01 22.55 -2.78
N VAL A 153 5.13 21.40 -3.45
CA VAL A 153 5.14 20.09 -2.79
C VAL A 153 6.56 19.80 -2.32
N ALA A 154 6.84 20.02 -1.04
CA ALA A 154 8.07 19.59 -0.39
C ALA A 154 7.67 18.80 0.86
N ARG A 155 7.60 17.47 0.75
CA ARG A 155 7.39 16.59 1.89
C ARG A 155 8.40 15.45 1.77
N ASP A 156 9.22 15.28 2.80
CA ASP A 156 9.93 14.03 2.99
C ASP A 156 8.88 13.00 3.43
N PRO A 157 8.62 11.95 2.63
CA PRO A 157 7.68 10.94 3.03
C PRO A 157 8.26 10.20 4.24
N VAL A 158 7.68 10.39 5.42
CA VAL A 158 7.93 9.51 6.56
C VAL A 158 7.10 8.25 6.32
N PRO A 159 7.71 7.06 6.14
CA PRO A 159 6.97 5.84 5.93
C PRO A 159 6.12 5.56 7.17
N ASN A 160 4.82 5.43 6.98
CA ASN A 160 3.90 5.06 8.03
C ASN A 160 3.87 3.53 8.28
N TRP A 161 4.70 2.76 7.58
CA TRP A 161 4.84 1.34 7.80
C TRP A 161 6.25 0.84 7.46
N ARG A 162 6.58 -0.36 7.95
CA ARG A 162 7.82 -1.07 7.62
C ARG A 162 7.65 -2.58 7.68
N PHE A 163 8.52 -3.32 7.01
CA PHE A 163 8.66 -4.76 7.25
C PHE A 163 9.22 -5.00 8.66
N VAL A 164 8.81 -6.12 9.27
CA VAL A 164 9.49 -6.66 10.44
C VAL A 164 10.89 -7.12 10.00
N PRO A 165 11.95 -6.77 10.74
CA PRO A 165 13.30 -7.21 10.36
C PRO A 165 13.43 -8.73 10.35
N MET A 166 14.08 -9.28 9.33
CA MET A 166 14.28 -10.74 9.17
C MET A 166 15.76 -11.06 8.87
N PRO A 167 16.65 -11.00 9.88
CA PRO A 167 18.10 -11.14 9.68
C PRO A 167 18.49 -12.35 8.84
N GLY A 168 19.36 -12.10 7.85
CA GLY A 168 19.79 -13.15 6.92
C GLY A 168 18.73 -13.54 5.88
N THR A 169 17.69 -12.72 5.68
CA THR A 169 16.68 -12.91 4.64
C THR A 169 16.85 -11.86 3.55
N THR A 170 16.77 -12.27 2.30
CA THR A 170 16.82 -11.36 1.15
C THR A 170 15.69 -11.65 0.17
N VAL A 171 15.18 -10.58 -0.45
CA VAL A 171 14.10 -10.65 -1.44
C VAL A 171 14.45 -9.86 -2.69
N LEU A 172 13.88 -10.27 -3.82
CA LEU A 172 14.08 -9.65 -5.12
C LEU A 172 12.83 -8.91 -5.57
N PHE A 173 13.04 -7.73 -6.17
CA PHE A 173 12.02 -7.02 -6.92
C PHE A 173 12.66 -6.30 -8.11
N ASP A 174 11.86 -6.07 -9.15
CA ASP A 174 12.31 -5.41 -10.37
C ASP A 174 11.74 -3.98 -10.41
N SER A 175 12.56 -3.00 -10.80
CA SER A 175 12.15 -1.59 -10.93
C SER A 175 12.91 -0.89 -12.06
N ALA A 176 12.57 0.36 -12.34
CA ALA A 176 13.26 1.14 -13.37
C ALA A 176 14.76 1.24 -13.04
N PRO A 177 15.67 1.13 -14.03
CA PRO A 177 17.12 1.21 -13.78
C PRO A 177 17.56 2.48 -13.03
N ALA A 178 16.85 3.59 -13.21
CA ALA A 178 17.07 4.86 -12.53
C ALA A 178 16.89 4.78 -11.00
N ALA A 179 16.14 3.80 -10.48
CA ALA A 179 15.97 3.59 -9.04
C ALA A 179 17.28 3.28 -8.29
N SER A 180 18.33 2.87 -9.01
CA SER A 180 19.67 2.66 -8.43
C SER A 180 20.24 3.92 -7.77
N ALA A 181 19.83 5.12 -8.22
CA ALA A 181 20.25 6.38 -7.63
C ALA A 181 19.59 6.70 -6.28
N HIS A 182 18.58 5.92 -5.88
CA HIS A 182 17.70 6.17 -4.72
C HIS A 182 17.80 5.08 -3.65
N LEU A 183 18.80 4.19 -3.70
CA LEU A 183 18.92 3.09 -2.74
C LEU A 183 19.13 3.58 -1.30
N THR A 184 19.76 4.74 -1.12
CA THR A 184 19.94 5.40 0.18
C THR A 184 18.63 5.87 0.80
N ASP A 185 17.62 6.14 -0.02
CA ASP A 185 16.31 6.64 0.41
C ASP A 185 15.48 5.53 1.08
N LEU A 186 15.93 4.27 0.99
CA LEU A 186 15.29 3.11 1.60
C LEU A 186 15.69 2.89 3.07
N ALA A 187 16.61 3.70 3.61
CA ALA A 187 17.04 3.57 4.99
C ALA A 187 15.84 3.53 5.97
N PRO A 188 15.84 2.63 6.97
CA PRO A 188 16.96 1.79 7.40
C PRO A 188 17.12 0.47 6.63
N LEU A 189 16.26 0.17 5.64
CA LEU A 189 16.43 -1.01 4.80
C LEU A 189 17.67 -0.83 3.92
N THR A 190 18.34 -1.95 3.65
CA THR A 190 19.49 -2.00 2.74
C THR A 190 19.07 -2.70 1.46
N ALA A 191 19.39 -2.11 0.32
CA ALA A 191 19.16 -2.72 -0.98
C ALA A 191 20.37 -2.55 -1.89
N GLU A 192 20.53 -3.49 -2.82
CA GLU A 192 21.58 -3.45 -3.83
C GLU A 192 21.00 -3.70 -5.22
N ALA A 193 21.61 -3.02 -6.20
CA ALA A 193 21.30 -3.17 -7.60
C ALA A 193 21.99 -4.43 -8.16
N LEU A 194 21.19 -5.30 -8.78
CA LEU A 194 21.67 -6.46 -9.54
C LEU A 194 21.61 -6.15 -11.05
N ASP A 195 21.61 -7.20 -11.86
CA ASP A 195 21.59 -7.13 -13.33
C ASP A 195 20.26 -6.60 -13.90
N LEU A 196 20.32 -6.21 -15.17
CA LEU A 196 19.12 -5.93 -15.95
C LEU A 196 18.40 -7.23 -16.30
N THR A 197 17.08 -7.19 -16.23
CA THR A 197 16.22 -8.27 -16.71
C THR A 197 16.06 -8.17 -18.23
N PRO A 198 15.63 -9.26 -18.91
CA PRO A 198 15.36 -9.22 -20.34
C PRO A 198 14.29 -8.21 -20.76
N THR A 199 13.44 -7.77 -19.83
CA THR A 199 12.38 -6.78 -20.07
C THR A 199 12.85 -5.33 -19.87
N GLY A 200 14.14 -5.12 -19.60
CA GLY A 200 14.75 -3.79 -19.46
C GLY A 200 14.60 -3.16 -18.07
N PHE A 201 14.02 -3.87 -17.10
CA PHE A 201 14.04 -3.47 -15.70
C PHE A 201 15.38 -3.83 -15.06
N ARG A 202 15.70 -3.19 -13.94
CA ARG A 202 16.81 -3.61 -13.08
C ARG A 202 16.26 -4.40 -11.92
N ARG A 203 16.90 -5.53 -11.62
CA ARG A 203 16.61 -6.29 -10.42
C ARG A 203 17.31 -5.68 -9.22
N PHE A 204 16.64 -5.67 -8.09
CA PHE A 204 17.18 -5.22 -6.81
C PHE A 204 17.03 -6.32 -5.77
N ARG A 205 18.05 -6.49 -4.93
CA ARG A 205 17.99 -7.32 -3.73
C ARG A 205 17.76 -6.41 -2.53
N LEU A 206 16.75 -6.71 -1.73
CA LEU A 206 16.42 -6.04 -0.48
C LEU A 206 16.76 -6.97 0.69
N HIS A 207 17.45 -6.45 1.69
CA HIS A 207 17.72 -7.13 2.95
C HIS A 207 16.60 -6.78 3.93
N LEU A 208 15.91 -7.82 4.42
CA LEU A 208 14.84 -7.68 5.39
C LEU A 208 15.38 -7.72 6.82
#